data_AF-A0A917NRE9-F1
#
_entry.id   AF-A0A917NRE9-F1
#
_cell.length_a   1.000
_cell.length_b   1.000
_cell.length_c   1.000
_cell.angle_alpha   90.00
_cell.angle_beta   90.00
_cell.angle_gamma   90.00
#
_symmetry.space_group_name_H-M   'P 1'
#
loop_
_entity.id
_entity.type
_entity.pdbx_description
1 polymer ?
#
loop_
_entity_poly.entity_id
_entity_poly.type
_entity_poly.pdbx_seq_one_letter_code
_entity_poly.pdbx_strand_id
1 'polypeptide(L)'
;MTRTPQDTFRSDQTLAAARDAAADPSLVPVAITPANGEQCTWCDCPDGPNSPHNQRGYRCPGCQATAKNVVSTFTGPDIRYDFPACERHTTDIVASVAQVVGGAR
;
A
#
# COMPACT_ATOMS: atom_id res chain seq x y z
N MET A 1 -3.98 18.29 3.43
CA MET A 1 -5.46 18.46 3.41
C MET A 1 -6.02 17.53 4.47
N THR A 2 -7.01 17.99 5.23
CA THR A 2 -7.68 17.17 6.26
C THR A 2 -8.85 16.44 5.60
N ARG A 3 -8.98 15.12 5.82
CA ARG A 3 -10.14 14.34 5.33
C ARG A 3 -11.45 14.93 5.84
N THR A 4 -12.48 14.96 4.98
CA THR A 4 -13.85 15.30 5.41
C THR A 4 -14.52 14.08 6.08
N PRO A 5 -15.60 14.26 6.86
CA PRO A 5 -16.39 13.15 7.37
C PRO A 5 -16.90 12.21 6.28
N GLN A 6 -17.23 12.75 5.10
CA GLN A 6 -17.66 11.95 3.95
C GLN A 6 -16.51 11.10 3.38
N ASP A 7 -15.29 11.63 3.34
CA ASP A 7 -14.11 10.88 2.91
C ASP A 7 -13.77 9.76 3.89
N THR A 8 -13.89 10.02 5.19
CA THR A 8 -13.74 9.00 6.23
C THR A 8 -14.78 7.90 6.04
N PHE A 9 -16.06 8.24 5.92
CA PHE A 9 -17.12 7.26 5.69
C PHE A 9 -16.85 6.38 4.47
N ARG A 10 -16.48 6.99 3.33
CA ARG A 10 -16.17 6.23 2.09
C ARG A 10 -14.93 5.35 2.26
N SER A 11 -13.90 5.84 2.95
CA SER A 11 -12.70 5.07 3.24
C SER A 11 -13.02 3.86 4.12
N ASP A 12 -13.82 4.06 5.17
CA ASP A 12 -14.24 2.98 6.07
C ASP A 12 -15.06 1.92 5.33
N GLN A 13 -16.01 2.32 4.46
CA GLN A 13 -16.77 1.40 3.63
C GLN A 13 -15.88 0.62 2.65
N THR A 14 -14.88 1.28 2.06
CA THR A 14 -13.93 0.63 1.14
C THR A 14 -13.07 -0.39 1.87
N LEU A 15 -12.59 -0.05 3.06
CA LEU A 15 -11.78 -0.92 3.91
C LEU A 15 -12.61 -2.10 4.46
N ALA A 16 -13.86 -1.87 4.84
CA ALA A 16 -14.77 -2.93 5.27
C ALA A 16 -15.05 -3.93 4.13
N ALA A 17 -15.37 -3.44 2.93
CA ALA A 17 -15.60 -4.30 1.77
C ALA A 17 -14.36 -5.13 1.41
N ALA A 18 -13.16 -4.52 1.46
CA ALA A 18 -11.91 -5.24 1.22
C ALA A 18 -11.63 -6.28 2.32
N ARG A 19 -11.89 -5.94 3.58
CA ARG A 19 -11.78 -6.89 4.70
C ARG A 19 -12.70 -8.10 4.54
N ASP A 20 -13.96 -7.87 4.17
CA ASP A 20 -14.92 -8.94 3.97
C ASP A 20 -14.51 -9.84 2.80
N ALA A 21 -14.00 -9.26 1.70
CA ALA A 21 -13.44 -10.03 0.59
C ALA A 21 -12.21 -10.85 1.00
N ALA A 22 -11.37 -10.34 1.92
CA ALA A 22 -10.19 -11.03 2.42
C ALA A 22 -10.53 -12.24 3.32
N ALA A 23 -11.80 -12.44 3.68
CA ALA A 23 -12.26 -13.67 4.33
C ALA A 23 -12.21 -14.88 3.39
N ASP A 24 -12.24 -14.67 2.07
CA ASP A 24 -11.98 -15.72 1.08
C ASP A 24 -10.46 -15.88 0.89
N PRO A 25 -9.88 -17.05 1.22
CA PRO A 25 -8.44 -17.28 1.10
C PRO A 25 -7.93 -17.31 -0.35
N SER A 26 -8.82 -17.33 -1.35
CA SER A 26 -8.46 -17.25 -2.77
C SER A 26 -8.35 -15.83 -3.32
N LEU A 27 -8.71 -14.82 -2.51
CA LEU A 27 -8.71 -13.41 -2.91
C LEU A 27 -7.63 -12.63 -2.15
N VAL A 28 -7.04 -11.65 -2.84
CA VAL A 28 -6.15 -10.65 -2.23
C VAL A 28 -6.67 -9.26 -2.59
N PRO A 29 -7.61 -8.72 -1.79
CA PRO A 29 -8.22 -7.43 -2.09
C PRO A 29 -7.24 -6.29 -1.79
N VAL A 30 -7.21 -5.32 -2.71
CA VAL A 30 -6.46 -4.06 -2.54
C VAL A 30 -7.45 -2.92 -2.43
N ALA A 31 -7.43 -2.22 -1.30
CA ALA A 31 -8.21 -1.01 -1.07
C ALA A 31 -7.34 0.23 -1.30
N ILE A 32 -7.85 1.21 -2.04
CA ILE A 32 -7.16 2.49 -2.26
C ILE A 32 -8.03 3.59 -1.67
N THR A 33 -7.53 4.27 -0.64
CA THR A 33 -8.24 5.35 0.05
C THR A 33 -7.42 6.65 0.00
N PRO A 34 -8.04 7.83 0.16
CA PRO A 34 -7.29 9.09 0.21
C PRO A 34 -6.33 9.15 1.41
N ALA A 35 -5.13 9.67 1.19
CA ALA A 35 -4.20 10.00 2.28
C ALA A 35 -4.72 11.18 3.13
N ASN A 36 -4.33 11.22 4.40
CA ASN A 36 -4.60 12.28 5.37
C ASN A 36 -3.31 13.02 5.80
N GLY A 37 -2.44 13.34 4.83
CA GLY A 37 -1.21 14.11 5.07
C GLY A 37 0.01 13.27 5.42
N GLU A 38 -0.06 11.94 5.28
CA GLU A 38 1.10 11.07 5.38
C GLU A 38 2.11 11.37 4.26
N GLN A 39 3.37 11.00 4.51
CA GLN A 39 4.41 10.98 3.48
C GLN A 39 4.37 9.63 2.74
N CYS A 40 4.72 9.62 1.45
CA CYS A 40 4.88 8.38 0.70
C CYS A 40 5.93 7.48 1.37
N THR A 41 5.56 6.23 1.67
CA THR A 41 6.45 5.24 2.29
C THR A 41 7.17 4.36 1.27
N TRP A 42 6.84 4.48 -0.01
CA TRP A 42 7.44 3.70 -1.08
C TRP A 42 8.80 4.26 -1.51
N CYS A 43 9.61 3.44 -2.19
CA CYS A 43 10.90 3.86 -2.73
C CYS A 43 11.21 3.14 -4.04
N ASP A 44 12.06 3.74 -4.87
CA ASP A 44 12.49 3.18 -6.17
C ASP A 44 13.74 2.31 -6.06
N CYS A 45 14.14 1.94 -4.85
CA CYS A 45 15.29 1.06 -4.69
C CYS A 45 14.97 -0.28 -5.37
N PRO A 46 15.89 -0.83 -6.17
CA PRO A 46 15.64 -2.08 -6.86
C PRO A 46 15.41 -3.20 -5.85
N ASP A 47 14.47 -4.09 -6.15
CA ASP A 47 14.27 -5.31 -5.38
C ASP A 47 15.36 -6.35 -5.73
N GLY A 48 15.71 -7.19 -4.76
CA GLY A 48 16.63 -8.32 -4.96
C GLY A 48 18.01 -8.16 -4.31
N PRO A 49 18.95 -9.08 -4.59
CA PRO A 49 20.21 -9.21 -3.84
C PRO A 49 21.13 -7.99 -3.98
N ASN A 50 21.02 -7.26 -5.08
CA ASN A 50 21.80 -6.06 -5.33
C ASN A 50 21.16 -4.78 -4.77
N SER A 51 20.02 -4.89 -4.08
CA SER A 51 19.36 -3.74 -3.47
C SER A 51 20.27 -3.05 -2.45
N PRO A 52 20.33 -1.71 -2.42
CA PRO A 52 21.06 -1.00 -1.38
C PRO A 52 20.51 -1.29 0.02
N HIS A 53 19.26 -1.77 0.13
CA HIS A 53 18.67 -2.25 1.38
C HIS A 53 19.43 -3.40 2.04
N ASN A 54 20.19 -4.19 1.27
CA ASN A 54 20.98 -5.29 1.80
C ASN A 54 22.31 -4.81 2.40
N GLN A 55 22.67 -3.53 2.23
CA GLN A 55 23.90 -2.96 2.76
C GLN A 55 23.70 -2.54 4.22
N ARG A 56 24.62 -2.97 5.09
CA ARG A 56 24.58 -2.63 6.51
C ARG A 56 24.64 -1.12 6.71
N GLY A 57 23.63 -0.57 7.38
CA GLY A 57 23.55 0.86 7.70
C GLY A 57 22.94 1.73 6.62
N TYR A 58 22.57 1.18 5.45
CA TYR A 58 21.80 1.92 4.47
C TYR A 58 20.42 2.26 5.04
N ARG A 59 20.05 3.54 4.93
CA ARG A 59 18.71 4.02 5.22
C ARG A 59 18.15 4.57 3.93
N CYS A 60 17.10 3.91 3.44
CA CYS A 60 16.39 4.42 2.28
C CYS A 60 15.84 5.82 2.61
N PRO A 61 16.11 6.84 1.79
CA PRO A 61 15.54 8.17 1.99
C PRO A 61 14.02 8.19 1.78
N GLY A 62 13.44 7.09 1.28
CA GLY A 62 12.04 6.99 0.90
C GLY A 62 11.69 7.90 -0.27
N CYS A 63 10.40 8.05 -0.51
CA CYS A 63 9.85 9.04 -1.41
C CYS A 63 9.41 10.26 -0.59
N GLN A 64 10.09 11.39 -0.77
CA GLN A 64 9.77 12.60 0.01
C GLN A 64 8.44 13.26 -0.38
N ALA A 65 7.79 12.79 -1.45
CA ALA A 65 6.50 13.30 -1.87
C ALA A 65 5.41 13.02 -0.82
N THR A 66 4.46 13.95 -0.72
CA THR A 66 3.24 13.72 0.07
C THR A 66 2.44 12.58 -0.53
N ALA A 67 1.91 11.71 0.33
CA ALA A 67 1.01 10.65 -0.11
C ALA A 67 -0.29 11.28 -0.66
N LYS A 68 -0.76 10.73 -1.78
CA LYS A 68 -2.09 11.02 -2.34
C LYS A 68 -3.10 9.98 -1.87
N ASN A 69 -2.65 8.73 -1.78
CA ASN A 69 -3.47 7.59 -1.41
C ASN A 69 -2.81 6.78 -0.29
N VAL A 70 -3.59 5.95 0.38
CA VAL A 70 -3.13 4.81 1.17
C VAL A 70 -3.60 3.55 0.45
N VAL A 71 -2.65 2.73 0.03
CA VAL A 71 -2.92 1.42 -0.56
C VAL A 71 -2.90 0.40 0.57
N SER A 72 -4.03 -0.25 0.82
CA SER A 72 -4.19 -1.25 1.87
C SER A 72 -4.38 -2.63 1.27
N THR A 73 -3.66 -3.62 1.80
CA THR A 73 -3.84 -5.04 1.48
C THR A 73 -4.09 -5.83 2.77
N PHE A 74 -4.68 -7.01 2.61
CA PHE A 74 -5.10 -7.85 3.72
C PHE A 74 -4.48 -9.25 3.62
N THR A 75 -4.03 -9.79 4.76
CA THR A 75 -3.66 -11.20 4.90
C THR A 75 -4.72 -11.87 5.76
N GLY A 76 -5.75 -12.40 5.10
CA GLY A 76 -7.01 -12.73 5.77
C GLY A 76 -7.75 -11.48 6.27
N PRO A 77 -8.91 -11.63 6.93
CA PRO A 77 -9.74 -10.49 7.33
C PRO A 77 -9.21 -9.71 8.55
N ASP A 78 -8.17 -10.17 9.22
CA ASP A 78 -7.74 -9.62 10.52
C ASP A 78 -6.39 -8.89 10.47
N ILE A 79 -5.61 -9.07 9.41
CA ILE A 79 -4.31 -8.41 9.26
C ILE A 79 -4.37 -7.48 8.06
N ARG A 80 -4.24 -6.17 8.31
CA ARG A 80 -4.19 -5.12 7.30
C ARG A 80 -2.80 -4.48 7.26
N TYR A 81 -2.28 -4.26 6.05
CA TYR A 81 -1.07 -3.48 5.80
C TYR A 81 -1.44 -2.24 5.02
N ASP A 82 -0.96 -1.07 5.48
CA ASP A 82 -1.25 0.23 4.89
C ASP A 82 0.03 0.85 4.32
N PHE A 83 -0.01 1.22 3.04
CA PHE A 83 1.12 1.83 2.33
C PHE A 83 0.71 3.21 1.80
N PRO A 84 0.98 4.29 2.54
CA PRO A 84 0.85 5.64 2.02
C PRO A 84 1.73 5.83 0.77
N ALA A 85 1.12 6.28 -0.32
CA ALA A 85 1.76 6.35 -1.62
C ALA A 85 1.47 7.69 -2.30
N CYS A 86 2.49 8.27 -2.93
CA CYS A 86 2.27 9.36 -3.87
C CYS A 86 1.55 8.83 -5.12
N GLU A 87 1.14 9.74 -6.00
CA GLU A 87 0.39 9.38 -7.21
C GLU A 87 1.12 8.36 -8.08
N ARG A 88 2.43 8.53 -8.28
CA ARG A 88 3.25 7.58 -9.06
C ARG A 88 3.36 6.21 -8.38
N HIS A 89 3.64 6.18 -7.09
CA HIS A 89 3.91 4.93 -6.38
C HIS A 89 2.65 4.11 -6.05
N THR A 90 1.46 4.70 -6.17
CA THR A 90 0.20 3.96 -5.99
C THR A 90 0.11 2.78 -6.95
N THR A 91 0.42 3.00 -8.24
CA THR A 91 0.37 1.94 -9.26
C THR A 91 1.47 0.89 -9.06
N ASP A 92 2.66 1.33 -8.63
CA ASP A 92 3.80 0.44 -8.40
C ASP A 92 3.49 -0.57 -7.29
N ILE A 93 2.88 -0.12 -6.18
CA ILE A 93 2.47 -0.99 -5.07
C ILE A 93 1.44 -2.02 -5.54
N VAL A 94 0.41 -1.59 -6.27
CA VAL A 94 -0.63 -2.49 -6.79
C VAL A 94 -0.01 -3.54 -7.71
N ALA A 95 0.92 -3.15 -8.57
CA ALA A 95 1.64 -4.06 -9.46
C ALA A 95 2.50 -5.06 -8.66
N SER A 96 3.25 -4.62 -7.66
CA SER A 96 4.04 -5.50 -6.78
C SER A 96 3.16 -6.51 -6.04
N VAL A 97 2.02 -6.09 -5.48
CA VAL A 97 1.07 -7.02 -4.85
C VAL A 97 0.56 -8.05 -5.86
N ALA A 98 0.14 -7.60 -7.05
CA ALA A 98 -0.33 -8.51 -8.09
C ALA A 98 0.73 -9.50 -8.57
N GLN A 99 1.99 -9.09 -8.68
CA GLN A 99 3.11 -9.97 -9.04
C GLN A 99 3.36 -11.06 -7.99
N VAL A 100 3.41 -10.66 -6.71
CA VAL A 100 3.63 -11.58 -5.59
C VAL A 100 2.50 -12.62 -5.51
N VAL A 101 1.25 -12.19 -5.65
CA VAL A 101 0.07 -13.08 -5.60
C VAL A 101 -0.04 -13.95 -6.86
N GLY A 102 0.24 -13.38 -8.04
CA GLY A 102 0.22 -14.09 -9.31
C GLY A 102 1.35 -15.09 -9.50
N GLY A 103 2.28 -15.19 -8.55
CA GLY A 103 3.40 -16.13 -8.60
C GLY A 103 4.47 -15.80 -9.65
N ALA A 104 4.44 -14.59 -10.20
CA ALA A 104 5.48 -14.12 -11.09
C ALA A 104 6.74 -13.80 -10.25
N ARG A 105 7.75 -14.66 -10.36
CA ARG A 105 9.10 -14.42 -9.84
C ARG A 105 10.00 -13.86 -10.93
#